data_AF-A0A1Z3HT50-F1
#
_entry.id   AF-A0A1Z3HT50-F1
#
_cell.length_a   1.000
_cell.length_b   1.000
_cell.length_c   1.000
_cell.angle_alpha   90.00
_cell.angle_beta   90.00
_cell.angle_gamma   90.00
#
_symmetry.space_group_name_H-M   'P 1'
#
loop_
_entity.id
_entity.type
_entity.pdbx_description
1 polymer ?
#
loop_
_entity_poly.entity_id
_entity_poly.type
_entity_poly.pdbx_seq_one_letter_code
_entity_poly.pdbx_strand_id
1 'polypeptide(L)' 'MPLNLTIEYPDTLPDALGRTRDQFEQEAKWAMAVKLFELKRLSSGMAASLIGVDRITLNSPTLSACC' A
#
# COMPACT_ATOMS: atom_id res chain seq x y z
N MET A 1 9.09 -18.56 2.30
CA MET A 1 8.36 -18.43 3.59
C MET A 1 7.77 -17.03 3.62
N PRO A 2 6.43 -16.86 3.76
CA PRO A 2 5.84 -15.53 3.90
C PRO A 2 6.14 -14.93 5.28
N LEU A 3 6.36 -13.62 5.31
CA LEU A 3 6.57 -12.82 6.53
C LEU A 3 5.32 -11.97 6.76
N ASN A 4 4.89 -11.83 8.02
CA ASN A 4 3.75 -11.00 8.40
C ASN A 4 4.21 -9.73 9.12
N LEU A 5 3.56 -8.60 8.82
CA LEU A 5 3.75 -7.32 9.49
C LEU A 5 2.43 -6.95 10.16
N THR A 6 2.43 -6.80 11.48
CA THR A 6 1.25 -6.39 12.26
C THR A 6 1.42 -4.94 12.70
N ILE A 7 0.42 -4.11 12.44
CA ILE A 7 0.41 -2.69 12.81
C ILE A 7 -0.88 -2.44 13.57
N GLU A 8 -0.78 -1.94 14.80
CA GLU A 8 -1.92 -1.48 15.57
C GLU A 8 -2.24 -0.03 15.18
N TYR A 9 -3.51 0.24 14.91
CA TYR A 9 -4.01 1.58 14.62
C TYR A 9 -5.40 1.74 15.26
N PRO A 10 -5.78 2.96 15.66
CA PRO A 10 -7.08 3.20 16.26
C PRO A 10 -8.20 2.90 15.25
N ASP A 11 -9.29 2.33 15.74
CA ASP A 11 -10.48 1.99 14.96
C ASP A 11 -11.14 3.21 14.30
N THR A 12 -10.92 4.40 14.85
CA THR A 12 -11.37 5.68 14.27
C THR A 12 -10.63 6.08 13.00
N LEU A 13 -9.51 5.43 12.67
CA LEU A 13 -8.62 5.89 11.60
C LEU A 13 -9.16 5.56 10.19
N PRO A 14 -9.67 4.35 9.91
CA PRO A 14 -10.44 4.09 8.69
C PRO A 14 -11.66 5.02 8.55
N ASP A 15 -12.38 5.26 9.64
CA ASP A 15 -13.57 6.11 9.66
C ASP A 15 -13.24 7.58 9.33
N ALA A 16 -12.13 8.10 9.87
CA ALA A 16 -11.65 9.44 9.57
C ALA A 16 -11.31 9.65 8.09
N LEU A 17 -11.00 8.56 7.38
CA LEU A 17 -10.72 8.55 5.94
C LEU A 17 -11.96 8.18 5.10
N GLY A 18 -13.11 7.90 5.73
CA GLY A 18 -14.32 7.47 5.04
C GLY A 18 -14.13 6.13 4.30
N ARG A 19 -13.28 5.26 4.84
CA ARG A 19 -12.94 3.95 4.27
C ARG A 19 -13.36 2.84 5.21
N THR A 20 -13.72 1.69 4.64
CA THR A 20 -13.84 0.47 5.44
C THR A 20 -12.45 0.04 5.92
N ARG A 21 -12.41 -0.80 6.97
CA ARG A 21 -11.16 -1.38 7.47
C ARG A 21 -10.33 -2.03 6.35
N ASP A 22 -10.96 -2.88 5.53
CA ASP A 22 -10.26 -3.60 4.45
C ASP A 22 -9.70 -2.65 3.38
N GLN A 23 -10.44 -1.59 3.04
CA GLN A 23 -9.98 -0.57 2.11
C GLN A 23 -8.78 0.18 2.67
N PHE A 24 -8.83 0.56 3.94
CA PHE A 24 -7.73 1.24 4.62
C PHE A 24 -6.49 0.35 4.71
N GLU A 25 -6.62 -0.91 5.12
CA GLU A 25 -5.48 -1.84 5.22
C GLU A 25 -4.83 -2.06 3.85
N GLN A 26 -5.63 -2.16 2.78
CA GLN A 26 -5.13 -2.23 1.42
C GLN A 26 -4.40 -0.93 1.04
N GLU A 27 -5.01 0.23 1.20
CA GLU A 27 -4.39 1.53 0.92
C GLU A 27 -3.07 1.72 1.70
N ALA A 28 -3.01 1.32 2.97
CA ALA A 28 -1.81 1.39 3.80
C ALA A 28 -0.68 0.50 3.24
N LYS A 29 -1.02 -0.72 2.78
CA LYS A 29 -0.06 -1.63 2.14
C LYS A 29 0.51 -1.03 0.85
N TRP A 30 -0.34 -0.37 0.07
CA TRP A 30 0.07 0.35 -1.14
C TRP A 30 0.95 1.56 -0.84
N ALA A 31 0.54 2.39 0.11
CA ALA A 31 1.30 3.55 0.55
C ALA A 31 2.70 3.14 1.01
N MET A 32 2.84 2.02 1.74
CA MET A 32 4.13 1.48 2.14
C MET A 32 5.01 1.12 0.93
N ALA A 33 4.47 0.39 -0.05
CA ALA A 33 5.20 -0.02 -1.24
C ALA A 33 5.67 1.18 -2.08
N VAL A 34 4.77 2.15 -2.31
CA VAL A 34 5.05 3.37 -3.06
C VAL A 34 6.10 4.21 -2.32
N LYS A 35 5.93 4.43 -1.01
CA LYS A 35 6.85 5.26 -0.23
C LYS A 35 8.27 4.69 -0.22
N LEU A 36 8.41 3.37 -0.08
CA LEU A 36 9.72 2.72 -0.10
C LEU A 36 10.36 2.75 -1.50
N PHE A 37 9.56 2.70 -2.56
CA PHE A 37 10.04 2.89 -3.94
C PHE A 37 10.50 4.34 -4.20
N GLU A 38 9.71 5.34 -3.81
CA GLU A 38 10.06 6.76 -3.92
C GLU A 38 11.38 7.08 -3.19
N LEU A 39 11.57 6.49 -2.02
CA LEU A 39 12.80 6.61 -1.23
C LEU A 39 13.99 5.82 -1.80
N LYS A 40 13.82 5.17 -2.96
CA LYS A 40 14.82 4.29 -3.61
C LYS A 40 15.32 3.15 -2.72
N ARG A 41 14.52 2.75 -1.72
CA ARG A 41 14.83 1.62 -0.82
C ARG A 41 14.35 0.29 -1.39
N LEU A 42 13.31 0.31 -2.21
CA LEU A 42 12.84 -0.85 -2.96
C LEU A 42 12.90 -0.58 -4.46
N SER A 43 13.20 -1.61 -5.25
CA SER A 43 12.98 -1.57 -6.69
C SER A 43 11.48 -1.72 -6.99
N SER A 44 11.05 -1.31 -8.18
CA SER A 44 9.66 -1.47 -8.64
C SER A 44 9.20 -2.94 -8.60
N GLY A 45 10.11 -3.88 -8.87
CA GLY A 45 9.84 -5.32 -8.75
C GLY A 45 9.57 -5.77 -7.32
N MET A 46 10.37 -5.30 -6.35
CA MET A 46 10.18 -5.65 -4.93
C MET A 46 8.94 -4.98 -4.35
N ALA A 47 8.67 -3.73 -4.72
CA ALA A 47 7.48 -3.02 -4.30
C ALA A 47 6.20 -3.71 -4.85
N ALA A 48 6.20 -4.14 -6.11
CA ALA A 48 5.08 -4.90 -6.68
C ALA A 48 4.85 -6.25 -5.98
N SER A 49 5.93 -6.96 -5.63
CA SER A 49 5.84 -8.20 -4.84
C SER A 49 5.28 -7.97 -3.43
N LEU A 50 5.53 -6.81 -2.81
CA LEU A 50 5.00 -6.48 -1.48
C LEU A 50 3.47 -6.38 -1.51
N ILE A 51 2.90 -5.71 -2.51
CA ILE A 51 1.45 -5.53 -2.66
C ILE A 51 0.75 -6.67 -3.39
N GLY A 52 1.49 -7.59 -4.01
CA GLY A 52 0.93 -8.75 -4.71
C GLY A 52 0.29 -8.40 -6.04
N VAL A 53 0.79 -7.37 -6.72
CA VAL A 53 0.32 -6.95 -8.05
C VAL A 53 1.44 -7.02 -9.08
N ASP A 54 1.06 -6.98 -10.35
CA ASP A 54 2.02 -6.91 -11.45
C ASP A 54 2.79 -5.59 -11.46
N ARG A 55 4.06 -5.64 -11.90
CA ARG A 55 4.98 -4.48 -11.95
C ARG A 55 4.41 -3.28 -12.71
N ILE A 56 3.48 -3.52 -13.64
CA ILE A 56 2.85 -2.52 -14.51
C ILE A 56 1.70 -1.78 -13.78
N THR A 57 1.15 -2.34 -12.70
CA THR A 57 0.11 -1.67 -11.92
C THR A 57 0.72 -0.62 -10.99
N LEU A 58 1.95 -0.84 -10.49
CA LEU A 58 2.62 0.08 -9.56
C LEU A 58 3.09 1.38 -10.23
N ASN A 59 3.40 1.35 -11.52
CA ASN A 59 3.89 2.50 -12.30
C ASN A 59 2.80 3.20 -13.11
N SER A 60 1.54 2.78 -12.98
CA SER A 60 0.41 3.42 -13.64
C SER A 60 -0.09 4.61 -12.80
N PRO A 61 -0.17 5.84 -13.36
CA PRO A 61 -0.58 7.05 -12.63
C PRO A 61 -2.07 7.06 -12.23
N THR A 62 -2.83 6.03 -12.60
CA THR A 62 -4.29 5.97 -12.49
C THR A 62 -4.81 5.85 -11.05
N LEU A 63 -3.96 5.55 -10.06
CA LEU A 63 -4.39 5.46 -8.66
C LEU A 63 -4.25 6.76 -7.85
N SER A 64 -3.65 7.81 -8.39
CA SER A 64 -3.69 9.14 -7.75
C SER A 64 -5.10 9.75 -7.74
N ALA A 65 -6.08 9.12 -8.38
CA ALA A 65 -7.46 9.61 -8.49
C ALA A 65 -8.46 8.91 -7.55
N CYS A 66 -8.00 8.03 -6.65
CA CYS A 66 -8.85 7.39 -5.63
C CYS A 66 -8.39 7.66 -4.17
N CYS A 67 -7.32 8.43 -3.98
CA CYS A 67 -7.04 9.10 -2.72
C CYS A 67 -7.91 10.35 -2.57
#